data_AF-A0A2D5ZDV8-F1
#
_entry.id   AF-A0A2D5ZDV8-F1
#
_cell.length_a   1.000
_cell.length_b   1.000
_cell.length_c   1.000
_cell.angle_alpha   90.00
_cell.angle_beta   90.00
_cell.angle_gamma   90.00
#
_symmetry.space_group_name_H-M   'P 1'
#
loop_
_entity.id
_entity.type
_entity.pdbx_description
1 polymer ?
#
loop_
_entity_poly.entity_id
_entity_poly.type
_entity_poly.pdbx_seq_one_letter_code
_entity_poly.pdbx_strand_id
1 'polypeptide(L)'
;MSRNDRESLRIFCGRASRDLTERITRYLDLPLGQGHTDMFPDGEIIVKVEEDVRGRECVIVQSTYHPVNAHVMELLIYIDCLRRASAQRITAVLPYFGYARQDRKDEGRVPITAKLVANLITEAGADRVLAMDMHAAQIQGFFDIPLDHLHATPVLVKYFKSIREQLGEIALVSPDVGNVKMATVYASYLDGELAIIDKRRQSGSEVQSANLIGDVKDKTVLMFDDMITTAGTMCEAAKLVMDRGARRVMAASTHPVLVGLAMERLAEAPIDKIVVCDTIPCGTRCKPIEDKLIELSVAELLGEAIHRIHHNQSVSALFTDWEEL
;
A
#
# COMPACT_ATOMS: atom_id res chain seq x y z
N MET A 1 2.57 1.05 -24.64
CA MET A 1 1.19 0.76 -25.12
C MET A 1 1.08 1.01 -26.63
N SER A 2 0.19 0.32 -27.33
CA SER A 2 -0.06 0.49 -28.77
C SER A 2 -0.90 1.73 -29.08
N ARG A 3 -1.02 2.10 -30.37
CA ARG A 3 -1.93 3.18 -30.79
C ARG A 3 -3.40 2.84 -30.50
N ASN A 4 -3.80 1.58 -30.65
CA ASN A 4 -5.17 1.16 -30.35
C ASN A 4 -5.45 1.28 -28.85
N ASP A 5 -4.49 0.96 -28.00
CA ASP A 5 -4.64 1.09 -26.54
C ASP A 5 -4.85 2.55 -26.14
N ARG A 6 -4.19 3.49 -26.85
CA ARG A 6 -4.41 4.94 -26.68
C ARG A 6 -5.81 5.39 -27.11
N GLU A 7 -6.59 4.58 -27.79
CA GLU A 7 -7.98 4.88 -28.14
C GLU A 7 -8.97 4.13 -27.22
N SER A 8 -8.61 2.94 -26.73
CA SER A 8 -9.49 2.08 -25.92
C SER A 8 -9.32 2.20 -24.40
N LEU A 9 -8.16 2.64 -23.89
CA LEU A 9 -7.87 2.75 -22.46
C LEU A 9 -7.75 4.21 -22.02
N ARG A 10 -8.42 4.57 -20.92
CA ARG A 10 -8.30 5.88 -20.26
C ARG A 10 -7.94 5.71 -18.79
N ILE A 11 -6.95 6.46 -18.32
CA ILE A 11 -6.49 6.39 -16.92
C ILE A 11 -6.69 7.75 -16.28
N PHE A 12 -7.54 7.79 -15.27
CA PHE A 12 -7.88 8.95 -14.48
C PHE A 12 -7.33 8.80 -13.07
N CYS A 13 -7.28 9.90 -12.32
CA CYS A 13 -6.93 9.88 -10.91
C CYS A 13 -7.85 10.80 -10.10
N GLY A 14 -8.12 10.40 -8.85
CA GLY A 14 -8.57 11.37 -7.86
C GLY A 14 -7.41 12.18 -7.30
N ARG A 15 -7.72 13.19 -6.48
CA ARG A 15 -6.71 14.12 -5.94
C ARG A 15 -5.64 13.45 -5.07
N ALA A 16 -5.92 12.30 -4.49
CA ALA A 16 -5.02 11.60 -3.57
C ALA A 16 -3.84 10.90 -4.28
N SER A 17 -3.97 10.64 -5.58
CA SER A 17 -3.05 9.75 -6.31
C SER A 17 -2.48 10.35 -7.60
N ARG A 18 -2.52 11.68 -7.75
CA ARG A 18 -2.08 12.34 -8.99
C ARG A 18 -0.62 12.02 -9.37
N ASP A 19 0.32 12.20 -8.44
CA ASP A 19 1.76 11.92 -8.72
C ASP A 19 1.99 10.47 -9.12
N LEU A 20 1.44 9.52 -8.35
CA LEU A 20 1.54 8.09 -8.64
C LEU A 20 0.92 7.75 -10.00
N THR A 21 -0.22 8.34 -10.33
CA THR A 21 -0.90 8.09 -11.62
C THR A 21 -0.09 8.65 -12.79
N GLU A 22 0.51 9.83 -12.65
CA GLU A 22 1.39 10.40 -13.69
C GLU A 22 2.61 9.50 -13.94
N ARG A 23 3.15 8.84 -12.90
CA ARG A 23 4.22 7.85 -13.05
C ARG A 23 3.73 6.57 -13.73
N ILE A 24 2.55 6.08 -13.38
CA ILE A 24 1.90 4.92 -14.03
C ILE A 24 1.69 5.20 -15.52
N THR A 25 1.13 6.35 -15.87
CA THR A 25 0.86 6.71 -17.28
C THR A 25 2.16 6.91 -18.05
N ARG A 26 3.22 7.43 -17.40
CA ARG A 26 4.56 7.52 -18.00
C ARG A 26 5.16 6.15 -18.30
N TYR A 27 5.03 5.19 -17.38
CA TYR A 27 5.45 3.81 -17.62
C TYR A 27 4.73 3.19 -18.82
N LEU A 28 3.42 3.43 -18.92
CA LEU A 28 2.58 2.90 -20.01
C LEU A 28 2.75 3.64 -21.35
N ASP A 29 3.45 4.77 -21.37
CA ASP A 29 3.49 5.69 -22.51
C ASP A 29 2.08 6.11 -22.99
N LEU A 30 1.24 6.49 -22.02
CA LEU A 30 -0.11 6.99 -22.20
C LEU A 30 -0.23 8.41 -21.60
N PRO A 31 -1.10 9.28 -22.16
CA PRO A 31 -1.47 10.51 -21.48
C PRO A 31 -2.36 10.21 -20.27
N LEU A 32 -2.25 11.05 -19.24
CA LEU A 32 -3.24 11.10 -18.17
C LEU A 32 -4.58 11.56 -18.74
N GLY A 33 -5.66 10.91 -18.32
CA GLY A 33 -7.00 11.26 -18.72
C GLY A 33 -7.38 12.67 -18.28
N GLN A 34 -8.16 13.35 -19.12
CA GLN A 34 -8.65 14.70 -18.87
C GLN A 34 -9.87 14.62 -17.95
N GLY A 35 -9.64 14.76 -16.66
CA GLY A 35 -10.70 14.92 -15.68
C GLY A 35 -10.18 15.53 -14.39
N HIS A 36 -11.07 16.20 -13.68
CA HIS A 36 -10.73 16.90 -12.45
C HIS A 36 -11.87 16.84 -11.44
N THR A 37 -11.52 17.11 -10.18
CA THR A 37 -12.45 17.20 -9.06
C THR A 37 -12.45 18.63 -8.54
N ASP A 38 -13.59 19.30 -8.61
CA ASP A 38 -13.81 20.58 -7.93
C ASP A 38 -14.52 20.36 -6.59
N MET A 39 -14.38 21.32 -5.68
CA MET A 39 -15.09 21.34 -4.40
C MET A 39 -15.96 22.60 -4.33
N PHE A 40 -17.24 22.42 -4.03
CA PHE A 40 -18.16 23.51 -3.74
C PHE A 40 -17.86 24.12 -2.36
N PRO A 41 -18.26 25.38 -2.11
CA PRO A 41 -17.99 26.06 -0.83
C PRO A 41 -18.55 25.35 0.43
N ASP A 42 -19.53 24.49 0.28
CA ASP A 42 -20.14 23.68 1.36
C ASP A 42 -19.48 22.31 1.57
N GLY A 43 -18.47 21.98 0.76
CA GLY A 43 -17.69 20.74 0.86
C GLY A 43 -18.17 19.60 -0.03
N GLU A 44 -19.26 19.77 -0.77
CA GLU A 44 -19.63 18.82 -1.83
C GLU A 44 -18.57 18.81 -2.94
N ILE A 45 -18.41 17.68 -3.61
CA ILE A 45 -17.44 17.53 -4.69
C ILE A 45 -18.14 17.20 -5.99
N ILE A 46 -17.60 17.74 -7.09
CA ILE A 46 -18.04 17.43 -8.45
C ILE A 46 -16.85 16.93 -9.25
N VAL A 47 -17.00 15.77 -9.87
CA VAL A 47 -16.04 15.23 -10.83
C VAL A 47 -16.52 15.57 -12.23
N LYS A 48 -15.61 16.05 -13.08
CA LYS A 48 -15.85 16.27 -14.50
C LYS A 48 -14.81 15.50 -15.31
N VAL A 49 -15.29 14.65 -16.21
CA VAL A 49 -14.49 14.01 -17.25
C VAL A 49 -14.64 14.84 -18.52
N GLU A 50 -13.53 15.36 -19.02
CA GLU A 50 -13.46 16.35 -20.12
C GLU A 50 -13.08 15.71 -21.47
N GLU A 51 -13.17 14.38 -21.55
CA GLU A 51 -12.95 13.63 -22.77
C GLU A 51 -13.97 12.50 -22.95
N ASP A 52 -14.09 12.03 -24.20
CA ASP A 52 -14.97 10.91 -24.52
C ASP A 52 -14.45 9.61 -23.90
N VAL A 53 -15.29 8.96 -23.10
CA VAL A 53 -15.04 7.65 -22.47
C VAL A 53 -16.01 6.57 -22.95
N ARG A 54 -16.91 6.89 -23.89
CA ARG A 54 -17.96 5.98 -24.34
C ARG A 54 -17.36 4.73 -24.97
N GLY A 55 -17.76 3.56 -24.47
CA GLY A 55 -17.31 2.28 -24.99
C GLY A 55 -15.83 1.97 -24.71
N ARG A 56 -15.15 2.76 -23.87
CA ARG A 56 -13.75 2.59 -23.51
C ARG A 56 -13.59 1.91 -22.16
N GLU A 57 -12.44 1.28 -21.95
CA GLU A 57 -12.01 0.89 -20.62
C GLU A 57 -11.46 2.11 -19.88
N CYS A 58 -11.97 2.34 -18.68
CA CYS A 58 -11.57 3.42 -17.81
C CYS A 58 -10.97 2.87 -16.53
N VAL A 59 -9.83 3.42 -16.14
CA VAL A 59 -9.12 3.12 -14.90
C VAL A 59 -9.18 4.36 -14.05
N ILE A 60 -9.59 4.24 -12.80
CA ILE A 60 -9.52 5.33 -11.81
C ILE A 60 -8.56 4.94 -10.69
N VAL A 61 -7.46 5.68 -10.56
CA VAL A 61 -6.47 5.48 -9.50
C VAL A 61 -6.79 6.42 -8.33
N GLN A 62 -7.06 5.86 -7.17
CA GLN A 62 -7.33 6.63 -5.96
C GLN A 62 -7.02 5.82 -4.70
N SER A 63 -5.99 6.26 -3.97
CA SER A 63 -5.77 5.83 -2.60
C SER A 63 -6.77 6.50 -1.66
N THR A 64 -7.26 5.76 -0.67
CA THR A 64 -8.29 6.23 0.28
C THR A 64 -7.68 6.50 1.67
N TYR A 65 -6.54 7.21 1.70
CA TYR A 65 -5.92 7.68 2.95
C TYR A 65 -6.58 8.97 3.47
N HIS A 66 -6.11 9.52 4.60
CA HIS A 66 -6.67 10.73 5.20
C HIS A 66 -6.73 11.93 4.24
N PRO A 67 -7.86 12.66 4.14
CA PRO A 67 -9.16 12.38 4.75
C PRO A 67 -9.93 11.25 4.05
N VAL A 68 -10.04 10.10 4.72
CA VAL A 68 -10.51 8.84 4.13
C VAL A 68 -11.89 8.94 3.49
N ASN A 69 -12.86 9.57 4.17
CA ASN A 69 -14.23 9.67 3.68
C ASN A 69 -14.33 10.52 2.41
N ALA A 70 -13.57 11.60 2.34
CA ALA A 70 -13.57 12.48 1.16
C ALA A 70 -12.98 11.75 -0.05
N HIS A 71 -11.88 11.01 0.13
CA HIS A 71 -11.27 10.24 -0.96
C HIS A 71 -12.12 9.05 -1.39
N VAL A 72 -12.82 8.39 -0.45
CA VAL A 72 -13.81 7.36 -0.77
C VAL A 72 -14.96 7.96 -1.59
N MET A 73 -15.56 9.06 -1.13
CA MET A 73 -16.65 9.72 -1.87
C MET A 73 -16.21 10.19 -3.26
N GLU A 74 -14.99 10.72 -3.38
CA GLU A 74 -14.43 11.13 -4.67
C GLU A 74 -14.28 9.97 -5.63
N LEU A 75 -13.77 8.81 -5.16
CA LEU A 75 -13.71 7.59 -5.96
C LEU A 75 -15.11 7.17 -6.45
N LEU A 76 -16.09 7.12 -5.56
CA LEU A 76 -17.45 6.70 -5.90
C LEU A 76 -18.09 7.63 -6.94
N ILE A 77 -17.90 8.95 -6.80
CA ILE A 77 -18.42 9.95 -7.75
C ILE A 77 -17.69 9.83 -9.10
N TYR A 78 -16.39 9.53 -9.11
CA TYR A 78 -15.65 9.28 -10.35
C TYR A 78 -16.18 8.05 -11.09
N ILE A 79 -16.41 6.94 -10.37
CA ILE A 79 -16.98 5.71 -10.92
C ILE A 79 -18.38 5.99 -11.50
N ASP A 80 -19.25 6.67 -10.74
CA ASP A 80 -20.60 7.02 -11.22
C ASP A 80 -20.54 7.92 -12.47
N CYS A 81 -19.63 8.91 -12.50
CA CYS A 81 -19.40 9.78 -13.66
C CYS A 81 -19.04 8.97 -14.92
N LEU A 82 -18.05 8.07 -14.82
CA LEU A 82 -17.62 7.20 -15.92
C LEU A 82 -18.73 6.26 -16.39
N ARG A 83 -19.48 5.68 -15.45
CA ARG A 83 -20.61 4.79 -15.74
C ARG A 83 -21.71 5.52 -16.51
N ARG A 84 -22.11 6.71 -16.06
CA ARG A 84 -23.12 7.55 -16.74
C ARG A 84 -22.63 8.05 -18.10
N ALA A 85 -21.32 8.28 -18.24
CA ALA A 85 -20.67 8.59 -19.50
C ALA A 85 -20.52 7.35 -20.44
N SER A 86 -21.07 6.20 -20.05
CA SER A 86 -21.11 4.97 -20.86
C SER A 86 -19.74 4.34 -21.12
N ALA A 87 -18.82 4.40 -20.15
CA ALA A 87 -17.62 3.57 -20.16
C ALA A 87 -18.01 2.08 -20.31
N GLN A 88 -17.21 1.32 -21.07
CA GLN A 88 -17.45 -0.12 -21.27
C GLN A 88 -17.07 -0.94 -20.04
N ARG A 89 -15.97 -0.55 -19.39
CA ARG A 89 -15.42 -1.22 -18.21
C ARG A 89 -14.75 -0.20 -17.30
N ILE A 90 -14.98 -0.28 -16.00
CA ILE A 90 -14.41 0.61 -14.99
C ILE A 90 -13.59 -0.22 -14.00
N THR A 91 -12.28 0.00 -13.98
CA THR A 91 -11.36 -0.61 -13.02
C THR A 91 -10.98 0.41 -11.95
N ALA A 92 -11.30 0.13 -10.69
CA ALA A 92 -10.87 0.94 -9.55
C ALA A 92 -9.49 0.45 -9.07
N VAL A 93 -8.47 1.29 -9.21
CA VAL A 93 -7.11 1.01 -8.72
C VAL A 93 -6.93 1.70 -7.38
N LEU A 94 -6.67 0.92 -6.34
CA LEU A 94 -6.62 1.33 -4.94
C LEU A 94 -5.22 1.03 -4.39
N PRO A 95 -4.21 1.90 -4.62
CA PRO A 95 -2.87 1.68 -4.08
C PRO A 95 -2.86 1.60 -2.55
N TYR A 96 -3.79 2.27 -1.87
CA TYR A 96 -4.09 2.06 -0.46
C TYR A 96 -5.59 1.99 -0.22
N PHE A 97 -6.05 0.89 0.39
CA PHE A 97 -7.45 0.66 0.77
C PHE A 97 -7.70 1.09 2.23
N GLY A 98 -8.27 2.27 2.42
CA GLY A 98 -8.75 2.76 3.70
C GLY A 98 -9.82 1.84 4.31
N TYR A 99 -9.99 1.90 5.62
CA TYR A 99 -10.86 1.00 6.40
C TYR A 99 -10.50 -0.49 6.38
N ALA A 100 -9.42 -0.92 5.71
CA ALA A 100 -8.99 -2.33 5.65
C ALA A 100 -8.81 -3.01 7.02
N ARG A 101 -8.49 -2.25 8.07
CA ARG A 101 -8.36 -2.76 9.45
C ARG A 101 -9.69 -3.07 10.14
N GLN A 102 -10.82 -2.70 9.54
CA GLN A 102 -12.18 -3.00 10.03
C GLN A 102 -12.79 -4.10 9.14
N ASP A 103 -12.10 -5.24 9.08
CA ASP A 103 -12.37 -6.42 8.23
C ASP A 103 -13.21 -7.50 8.93
N ARG A 104 -13.41 -7.40 10.24
CA ARG A 104 -14.22 -8.35 11.01
C ARG A 104 -14.86 -7.68 12.21
N LYS A 105 -15.79 -8.38 12.84
CA LYS A 105 -16.29 -8.02 14.17
C LYS A 105 -15.35 -8.62 15.21
N ASP A 106 -14.45 -7.80 15.74
CA ASP A 106 -13.56 -8.16 16.85
C ASP A 106 -14.28 -8.09 18.21
N GLU A 107 -15.33 -7.28 18.31
CA GLU A 107 -16.23 -7.22 19.47
C GLU A 107 -17.72 -7.19 19.08
N GLY A 108 -18.58 -7.19 20.09
CA GLY A 108 -20.03 -7.09 19.87
C GLY A 108 -20.43 -5.71 19.31
N ARG A 109 -21.30 -5.69 18.29
CA ARG A 109 -21.97 -4.49 17.75
C ARG A 109 -21.08 -3.47 17.03
N VAL A 110 -19.97 -3.90 16.44
CA VAL A 110 -19.15 -3.07 15.54
C VAL A 110 -19.45 -3.34 14.05
N PRO A 111 -19.18 -2.39 13.14
CA PRO A 111 -19.32 -2.58 11.70
C PRO A 111 -18.16 -3.40 11.10
N ILE A 112 -18.37 -3.93 9.90
CA ILE A 112 -17.28 -4.40 9.02
C ILE A 112 -17.14 -3.35 7.90
N THR A 113 -16.47 -2.25 8.21
CA THR A 113 -16.44 -1.08 7.32
C THR A 113 -15.69 -1.36 6.01
N ALA A 114 -14.70 -2.26 6.01
CA ALA A 114 -14.07 -2.72 4.77
C ALA A 114 -15.09 -3.36 3.80
N LYS A 115 -16.04 -4.16 4.32
CA LYS A 115 -17.13 -4.74 3.53
C LYS A 115 -18.14 -3.68 3.07
N LEU A 116 -18.44 -2.70 3.91
CA LEU A 116 -19.29 -1.57 3.51
C LEU A 116 -18.67 -0.80 2.33
N VAL A 117 -17.38 -0.45 2.42
CA VAL A 117 -16.68 0.28 1.34
C VAL A 117 -16.61 -0.57 0.08
N ALA A 118 -16.34 -1.87 0.20
CA ALA A 118 -16.38 -2.79 -0.95
C ALA A 118 -17.76 -2.77 -1.65
N ASN A 119 -18.85 -2.87 -0.88
CA ASN A 119 -20.21 -2.77 -1.42
C ASN A 119 -20.45 -1.46 -2.15
N LEU A 120 -20.00 -0.33 -1.58
CA LEU A 120 -20.21 0.98 -2.19
C LEU A 120 -19.45 1.10 -3.52
N ILE A 121 -18.20 0.61 -3.59
CA ILE A 121 -17.40 0.61 -4.82
C ILE A 121 -18.07 -0.24 -5.91
N THR A 122 -18.54 -1.44 -5.54
CA THR A 122 -19.28 -2.32 -6.46
C THR A 122 -20.59 -1.68 -6.93
N GLU A 123 -21.39 -1.12 -6.02
CA GLU A 123 -22.69 -0.53 -6.34
C GLU A 123 -22.58 0.75 -7.19
N ALA A 124 -21.55 1.57 -6.95
CA ALA A 124 -21.24 2.72 -7.81
C ALA A 124 -21.03 2.29 -9.27
N GLY A 125 -20.51 1.06 -9.47
CA GLY A 125 -20.41 0.40 -10.77
C GLY A 125 -18.98 0.15 -11.22
N ALA A 126 -18.06 -0.12 -10.29
CA ALA A 126 -16.78 -0.71 -10.66
C ALA A 126 -16.99 -2.15 -11.18
N ASP A 127 -16.34 -2.50 -12.28
CA ASP A 127 -16.36 -3.84 -12.86
C ASP A 127 -15.19 -4.71 -12.36
N ARG A 128 -14.12 -4.07 -11.88
CA ARG A 128 -12.91 -4.71 -11.35
C ARG A 128 -12.24 -3.82 -10.31
N VAL A 129 -11.55 -4.43 -9.37
CA VAL A 129 -10.65 -3.74 -8.44
C VAL A 129 -9.22 -4.25 -8.61
N LEU A 130 -8.27 -3.32 -8.61
CA LEU A 130 -6.84 -3.61 -8.48
C LEU A 130 -6.37 -2.97 -7.17
N ALA A 131 -6.02 -3.76 -6.16
CA ALA A 131 -5.61 -3.25 -4.85
C ALA A 131 -4.19 -3.71 -4.52
N MET A 132 -3.48 -2.98 -3.65
CA MET A 132 -2.14 -3.33 -3.21
C MET A 132 -2.09 -3.52 -1.69
N ASP A 133 -1.47 -4.61 -1.24
CA ASP A 133 -1.21 -4.97 0.16
C ASP A 133 -2.33 -4.61 1.14
N MET A 134 -3.54 -5.08 0.84
CA MET A 134 -4.67 -4.96 1.76
C MET A 134 -4.35 -5.68 3.08
N HIS A 135 -4.69 -5.02 4.19
CA HIS A 135 -4.41 -5.49 5.56
C HIS A 135 -4.77 -6.97 5.81
N ALA A 136 -5.88 -7.43 5.21
CA ALA A 136 -6.28 -8.82 5.26
C ALA A 136 -6.58 -9.33 3.84
N ALA A 137 -5.94 -10.43 3.45
CA ALA A 137 -6.14 -11.05 2.13
C ALA A 137 -7.61 -11.46 1.88
N GLN A 138 -8.37 -11.72 2.94
CA GLN A 138 -9.79 -12.09 2.90
C GLN A 138 -10.69 -10.97 2.39
N ILE A 139 -10.23 -9.71 2.40
CA ILE A 139 -10.97 -8.57 1.83
C ILE A 139 -11.28 -8.81 0.34
N GLN A 140 -10.48 -9.62 -0.37
CA GLN A 140 -10.81 -10.09 -1.72
C GLN A 140 -12.22 -10.69 -1.80
N GLY A 141 -12.62 -11.49 -0.81
CA GLY A 141 -13.95 -12.10 -0.73
C GLY A 141 -15.08 -11.14 -0.35
N PHE A 142 -14.79 -9.85 -0.12
CA PHE A 142 -15.83 -8.83 0.09
C PHE A 142 -16.36 -8.26 -1.23
N PHE A 143 -15.64 -8.44 -2.33
CA PHE A 143 -16.04 -8.02 -3.66
C PHE A 143 -16.64 -9.21 -4.42
N ASP A 144 -17.82 -9.00 -5.00
CA ASP A 144 -18.46 -9.97 -5.90
C ASP A 144 -17.96 -9.80 -7.36
N ILE A 145 -17.19 -8.74 -7.61
CA ILE A 145 -16.50 -8.45 -8.87
C ILE A 145 -15.03 -8.92 -8.79
N PRO A 146 -14.37 -9.19 -9.93
CA PRO A 146 -12.95 -9.56 -9.94
C PRO A 146 -12.08 -8.55 -9.18
N LEU A 147 -11.22 -9.07 -8.32
CA LEU A 147 -10.21 -8.28 -7.61
C LEU A 147 -8.82 -8.89 -7.83
N ASP A 148 -7.90 -8.08 -8.33
CA ASP A 148 -6.48 -8.40 -8.39
C ASP A 148 -5.77 -7.77 -7.18
N HIS A 149 -5.21 -8.60 -6.31
CA HIS A 149 -4.49 -8.16 -5.11
C HIS A 149 -2.98 -8.22 -5.36
N LEU A 150 -2.37 -7.06 -5.60
CA LEU A 150 -0.92 -6.92 -5.75
C LEU A 150 -0.20 -6.85 -4.41
N HIS A 151 1.07 -7.22 -4.44
CA HIS A 151 2.00 -7.14 -3.34
C HIS A 151 3.17 -6.24 -3.72
N ALA A 152 3.54 -5.28 -2.87
CA ALA A 152 4.72 -4.45 -3.09
C ALA A 152 6.04 -5.16 -2.73
N THR A 153 5.97 -6.43 -2.32
CA THR A 153 7.13 -7.27 -2.04
C THR A 153 8.21 -7.21 -3.12
N PRO A 154 7.91 -7.30 -4.44
CA PRO A 154 8.93 -7.19 -5.47
C PRO A 154 9.67 -5.84 -5.45
N VAL A 155 8.96 -4.73 -5.22
CA VAL A 155 9.54 -3.38 -5.14
C VAL A 155 10.49 -3.27 -3.96
N LEU A 156 10.05 -3.74 -2.78
CA LEU A 156 10.84 -3.71 -1.56
C LEU A 156 12.05 -4.65 -1.64
N VAL A 157 11.87 -5.87 -2.14
CA VAL A 157 12.96 -6.84 -2.30
C VAL A 157 13.99 -6.35 -3.32
N LYS A 158 13.57 -5.80 -4.46
CA LYS A 158 14.48 -5.23 -5.48
C LYS A 158 15.39 -4.16 -4.85
N TYR A 159 14.83 -3.29 -4.00
CA TYR A 159 15.62 -2.31 -3.25
C TYR A 159 16.62 -2.98 -2.29
N PHE A 160 16.18 -3.88 -1.41
CA PHE A 160 17.09 -4.51 -0.44
C PHE A 160 18.14 -5.40 -1.08
N LYS A 161 17.83 -6.07 -2.21
CA LYS A 161 18.81 -6.78 -3.03
C LYS A 161 19.86 -5.83 -3.62
N SER A 162 19.46 -4.64 -4.08
CA SER A 162 20.38 -3.64 -4.64
C SER A 162 21.43 -3.13 -3.65
N ILE A 163 21.14 -3.21 -2.34
CA ILE A 163 22.07 -2.83 -1.27
C ILE A 163 22.56 -4.03 -0.44
N ARG A 164 22.35 -5.27 -0.91
CA ARG A 164 22.56 -6.50 -0.10
C ARG A 164 23.96 -6.61 0.50
N GLU A 165 24.98 -6.20 -0.25
CA GLU A 165 26.38 -6.19 0.20
C GLU A 165 26.60 -5.26 1.41
N GLN A 166 25.90 -4.13 1.44
CA GLN A 166 25.98 -3.13 2.52
C GLN A 166 25.26 -3.59 3.79
N LEU A 167 24.38 -4.59 3.69
CA LEU A 167 23.59 -5.07 4.81
C LEU A 167 24.37 -6.08 5.68
N GLY A 168 25.41 -6.74 5.16
CA GLY A 168 26.16 -7.78 5.87
C GLY A 168 25.28 -8.98 6.24
N GLU A 169 25.51 -9.60 7.41
CA GLU A 169 24.56 -10.57 7.97
C GLU A 169 23.26 -9.87 8.36
N ILE A 170 22.12 -10.47 7.98
CA ILE A 170 20.80 -9.90 8.20
C ILE A 170 19.89 -10.82 9.02
N ALA A 171 19.01 -10.21 9.81
CA ALA A 171 17.91 -10.89 10.49
C ALA A 171 16.59 -10.20 10.13
N LEU A 172 15.61 -10.98 9.67
CA LEU A 172 14.26 -10.54 9.35
C LEU A 172 13.43 -10.65 10.62
N VAL A 173 13.06 -9.51 11.20
CA VAL A 173 12.33 -9.46 12.45
C VAL A 173 10.86 -9.15 12.19
N SER A 174 9.98 -10.04 12.65
CA SER A 174 8.56 -9.74 12.73
C SER A 174 8.26 -8.96 14.02
N PRO A 175 7.69 -7.74 13.94
CA PRO A 175 7.48 -6.89 15.10
C PRO A 175 6.35 -7.38 16.04
N ASP A 176 5.53 -8.33 15.56
CA ASP A 176 4.56 -9.10 16.33
C ASP A 176 4.33 -10.49 15.71
N VAL A 177 3.52 -11.33 16.36
CA VAL A 177 3.23 -12.70 15.89
C VAL A 177 2.34 -12.74 14.65
N GLY A 178 1.52 -11.71 14.44
CA GLY A 178 0.59 -11.64 13.30
C GLY A 178 1.31 -11.53 11.96
N ASN A 179 2.49 -10.92 11.95
CA ASN A 179 3.23 -10.62 10.74
C ASN A 179 4.36 -11.62 10.40
N VAL A 180 4.41 -12.77 11.08
CA VAL A 180 5.49 -13.77 10.92
C VAL A 180 5.53 -14.34 9.50
N LYS A 181 4.36 -14.52 8.87
CA LYS A 181 4.27 -15.01 7.49
C LYS A 181 4.99 -14.08 6.51
N MET A 182 4.81 -12.77 6.66
CA MET A 182 5.47 -11.77 5.82
C MET A 182 6.99 -11.80 6.04
N ALA A 183 7.44 -11.77 7.29
CA ALA A 183 8.87 -11.83 7.62
C ALA A 183 9.54 -13.10 7.06
N THR A 184 8.83 -14.23 7.07
CA THR A 184 9.31 -15.50 6.47
C THR A 184 9.50 -15.37 4.95
N VAL A 185 8.56 -14.72 4.26
CA VAL A 185 8.65 -14.49 2.81
C VAL A 185 9.87 -13.60 2.48
N TYR A 186 10.05 -12.48 3.18
CA TYR A 186 11.22 -11.63 2.97
C TYR A 186 12.55 -12.34 3.32
N ALA A 187 12.55 -13.19 4.35
CA ALA A 187 13.72 -13.98 4.73
C ALA A 187 14.16 -14.91 3.60
N SER A 188 13.19 -15.55 2.93
CA SER A 188 13.47 -16.42 1.79
C SER A 188 14.08 -15.68 0.59
N TYR A 189 13.65 -14.43 0.33
CA TYR A 189 14.14 -13.65 -0.81
C TYR A 189 15.47 -12.92 -0.57
N LEU A 190 15.77 -12.59 0.69
CA LEU A 190 16.96 -11.80 1.06
C LEU A 190 18.08 -12.66 1.65
N ASP A 191 17.85 -13.97 1.80
CA ASP A 191 18.75 -14.94 2.43
C ASP A 191 19.17 -14.47 3.83
N GLY A 192 18.17 -14.42 4.72
CA GLY A 192 18.32 -13.93 6.09
C GLY A 192 17.63 -14.82 7.12
N GLU A 193 18.09 -14.75 8.37
CA GLU A 193 17.50 -15.52 9.46
C GLU A 193 16.20 -14.88 9.97
N LEU A 194 15.21 -15.69 10.33
CA LEU A 194 13.95 -15.20 10.90
C LEU A 194 14.08 -15.01 12.41
N ALA A 195 13.59 -13.87 12.90
CA ALA A 195 13.37 -13.61 14.31
C ALA A 195 11.98 -13.00 14.56
N ILE A 196 11.44 -13.21 15.75
CA ILE A 196 10.04 -12.88 16.09
C ILE A 196 10.00 -12.22 17.45
N ILE A 197 9.25 -11.13 17.56
CA ILE A 197 8.95 -10.49 18.84
C ILE A 197 7.59 -10.99 19.34
N ASP A 198 7.60 -11.82 20.39
CA ASP A 198 6.41 -12.22 21.13
C ASP A 198 6.13 -11.19 22.24
N LYS A 199 5.15 -10.30 22.01
CA LYS A 199 4.68 -9.34 23.01
C LYS A 199 3.56 -9.97 23.83
N ARG A 200 3.83 -10.30 25.09
CA ARG A 200 2.80 -10.71 26.04
C ARG A 200 2.28 -9.49 26.81
N ARG A 201 0.99 -9.18 26.65
CA ARG A 201 0.29 -8.19 27.49
C ARG A 201 -0.24 -8.91 28.73
N GLN A 202 0.37 -8.72 29.89
CA GLN A 202 -0.26 -9.09 31.16
C GLN A 202 -1.22 -7.97 31.55
N SER A 203 -2.44 -8.33 31.94
CA SER A 203 -3.58 -7.42 32.09
C SER A 203 -3.50 -6.49 33.30
N GLY A 204 -4.06 -5.29 33.14
CA GLY A 204 -4.57 -4.44 34.23
C GLY A 204 -3.65 -3.28 34.62
N SER A 205 -2.37 -3.57 34.86
CA SER A 205 -1.40 -2.57 35.29
C SER A 205 0.01 -3.18 35.20
N GLU A 206 0.89 -2.56 34.41
CA GLU A 206 2.36 -2.74 34.41
C GLU A 206 2.99 -3.96 33.68
N VAL A 207 4.16 -3.64 33.08
CA VAL A 207 5.21 -4.45 32.42
C VAL A 207 4.84 -5.19 31.12
N GLN A 208 5.21 -4.58 29.99
CA GLN A 208 5.36 -5.29 28.71
C GLN A 208 6.61 -6.19 28.78
N SER A 209 6.46 -7.51 28.86
CA SER A 209 7.56 -8.42 28.58
C SER A 209 7.57 -8.76 27.09
N ALA A 210 8.58 -8.30 26.36
CA ALA A 210 8.80 -8.65 24.96
C ALA A 210 9.90 -9.70 24.86
N ASN A 211 9.56 -10.88 24.37
CA ASN A 211 10.51 -11.95 24.11
C ASN A 211 10.91 -11.94 22.64
N LEU A 212 12.22 -11.81 22.38
CA LEU A 212 12.78 -12.03 21.05
C LEU A 212 13.14 -13.50 20.90
N ILE A 213 12.56 -14.15 19.90
CA ILE A 213 12.86 -15.53 19.47
C ILE A 213 13.68 -15.43 18.18
N GLY A 214 14.87 -16.04 18.16
CA GLY A 214 15.85 -15.89 17.08
C GLY A 214 17.05 -15.04 17.50
N ASP A 215 18.08 -14.97 16.65
CA ASP A 215 19.30 -14.23 16.91
C ASP A 215 19.41 -12.99 16.01
N VAL A 216 19.68 -11.85 16.64
CA VAL A 216 19.84 -10.53 15.98
C VAL A 216 21.21 -9.92 16.28
N LYS A 217 22.03 -10.57 17.11
CA LYS A 217 23.28 -10.00 17.60
C LYS A 217 24.26 -9.81 16.45
N ASP A 218 24.87 -8.62 16.38
CA ASP A 218 25.84 -8.21 15.36
C ASP A 218 25.29 -8.22 13.91
N LYS A 219 23.97 -8.39 13.73
CA LYS A 219 23.28 -8.43 12.43
C LYS A 219 22.57 -7.11 12.11
N THR A 220 22.33 -6.87 10.82
CA THR A 220 21.39 -5.84 10.37
C THR A 220 19.97 -6.39 10.46
N VAL A 221 19.15 -5.81 11.30
CA VAL A 221 17.74 -6.18 11.42
C VAL A 221 16.92 -5.44 10.37
N LEU A 222 16.12 -6.18 9.60
CA LEU A 222 15.11 -5.62 8.72
C LEU A 222 13.73 -6.01 9.24
N MET A 223 12.87 -5.03 9.47
CA MET A 223 11.47 -5.23 9.84
C MET A 223 10.57 -4.80 8.69
N PHE A 224 9.63 -5.64 8.31
CA PHE A 224 8.64 -5.37 7.27
C PHE A 224 7.25 -5.34 7.87
N ASP A 225 6.38 -4.47 7.38
CA ASP A 225 4.96 -4.42 7.73
C ASP A 225 4.11 -4.01 6.51
N ASP A 226 2.82 -4.29 6.52
CA ASP A 226 1.92 -3.78 5.46
C ASP A 226 1.86 -2.24 5.53
N MET A 227 1.80 -1.69 6.74
CA MET A 227 1.63 -0.26 6.97
C MET A 227 2.28 0.23 8.27
N ILE A 228 2.92 1.41 8.23
CA ILE A 228 3.34 2.12 9.45
C ILE A 228 2.32 3.20 9.77
N THR A 229 1.61 3.06 10.90
CA THR A 229 0.58 4.02 11.36
C THR A 229 1.13 5.04 12.34
N THR A 230 1.06 4.75 13.64
CA THR A 230 1.61 5.62 14.71
C THR A 230 3.05 5.29 15.06
N ALA A 231 3.67 4.36 14.30
CA ALA A 231 5.02 3.83 14.47
C ALA A 231 5.36 3.18 15.83
N GLY A 232 4.45 3.13 16.81
CA GLY A 232 4.73 2.64 18.16
C GLY A 232 5.31 1.22 18.18
N THR A 233 4.63 0.26 17.53
CA THR A 233 5.08 -1.13 17.45
C THR A 233 6.47 -1.26 16.83
N MET A 234 6.71 -0.56 15.71
CA MET A 234 7.96 -0.59 14.96
C MET A 234 9.12 0.03 15.77
N CYS A 235 8.89 1.17 16.42
CA CYS A 235 9.90 1.84 17.24
C CYS A 235 10.24 1.07 18.52
N GLU A 236 9.26 0.44 19.18
CA GLU A 236 9.50 -0.45 20.32
C GLU A 236 10.31 -1.68 19.90
N ALA A 237 9.97 -2.28 18.75
CA ALA A 237 10.70 -3.41 18.19
C ALA A 237 12.15 -3.03 17.87
N ALA A 238 12.38 -1.87 17.25
CA ALA A 238 13.71 -1.34 16.95
C ALA A 238 14.57 -1.18 18.23
N LYS A 239 14.00 -0.60 19.29
CA LYS A 239 14.69 -0.47 20.59
C LYS A 239 15.07 -1.84 21.15
N LEU A 240 14.11 -2.77 21.19
CA LEU A 240 14.35 -4.12 21.72
C LEU A 240 15.47 -4.84 20.98
N VAL A 241 15.49 -4.84 19.64
CA VAL A 241 16.54 -5.56 18.90
C VAL A 241 17.91 -4.90 19.03
N MET A 242 17.97 -3.57 19.16
CA MET A 242 19.22 -2.86 19.48
C MET A 242 19.72 -3.21 20.88
N ASP A 243 18.84 -3.28 21.88
CA ASP A 243 19.19 -3.73 23.24
C ASP A 243 19.69 -5.18 23.27
N ARG A 244 19.31 -6.00 22.27
CA ARG A 244 19.78 -7.38 22.08
C ARG A 244 21.06 -7.47 21.23
N GLY A 245 21.66 -6.34 20.87
CA GLY A 245 22.96 -6.28 20.19
C GLY A 245 22.87 -6.25 18.67
N ALA A 246 21.72 -5.89 18.07
CA ALA A 246 21.67 -5.63 16.63
C ALA A 246 22.66 -4.52 16.23
N ARG A 247 23.31 -4.70 15.08
CA ARG A 247 24.27 -3.72 14.54
C ARG A 247 23.58 -2.50 13.96
N ARG A 248 22.46 -2.73 13.27
CA ARG A 248 21.70 -1.72 12.52
C ARG A 248 20.25 -2.18 12.42
N VAL A 249 19.30 -1.25 12.41
CA VAL A 249 17.88 -1.55 12.20
C VAL A 249 17.36 -0.74 11.03
N MET A 250 16.69 -1.41 10.09
CA MET A 250 15.92 -0.78 9.03
C MET A 250 14.46 -1.24 9.13
N ALA A 251 13.53 -0.35 8.84
CA ALA A 251 12.11 -0.64 8.80
C ALA A 251 11.58 -0.41 7.38
N ALA A 252 10.63 -1.23 6.95
CA ALA A 252 10.02 -1.12 5.65
C ALA A 252 8.50 -1.34 5.71
N SER A 253 7.75 -0.61 4.88
CA SER A 253 6.31 -0.87 4.74
C SER A 253 5.74 -0.42 3.42
N THR A 254 4.71 -1.10 2.91
CA THR A 254 4.02 -0.68 1.69
C THR A 254 3.29 0.65 1.88
N HIS A 255 2.58 0.83 2.99
CA HIS A 255 1.73 2.00 3.20
C HIS A 255 2.26 2.93 4.32
N PRO A 256 2.82 4.10 3.98
CA PRO A 256 3.28 5.09 4.97
C PRO A 256 2.12 5.95 5.49
N VAL A 257 1.22 5.34 6.28
CA VAL A 257 0.08 6.06 6.90
C VAL A 257 0.55 7.18 7.81
N LEU A 258 1.54 6.94 8.67
CA LEU A 258 2.35 7.94 9.37
C LEU A 258 1.53 9.07 10.04
N VAL A 259 0.70 8.71 11.02
CA VAL A 259 -0.22 9.62 11.72
C VAL A 259 0.10 9.77 13.21
N GLY A 260 -0.38 10.85 13.82
CA GLY A 260 -0.16 11.14 15.24
C GLY A 260 1.33 11.29 15.55
N LEU A 261 1.80 10.58 16.59
CA LEU A 261 3.19 10.65 17.04
C LEU A 261 4.19 9.92 16.14
N ALA A 262 3.80 9.48 14.93
CA ALA A 262 4.67 8.69 14.06
C ALA A 262 5.99 9.41 13.74
N MET A 263 5.94 10.71 13.40
CA MET A 263 7.15 11.46 13.05
C MET A 263 8.11 11.63 14.23
N GLU A 264 7.59 11.99 15.40
CA GLU A 264 8.38 12.11 16.62
C GLU A 264 9.03 10.77 17.00
N ARG A 265 8.24 9.70 17.03
CA ARG A 265 8.73 8.36 17.36
C ARG A 265 9.77 7.86 16.37
N LEU A 266 9.53 8.04 15.07
CA LEU A 266 10.46 7.60 14.04
C LEU A 266 11.73 8.44 14.06
N ALA A 267 11.65 9.75 14.32
CA ALA A 267 12.81 10.63 14.46
C ALA A 267 13.73 10.20 15.61
N GLU A 268 13.17 9.83 16.76
CA GLU A 268 13.92 9.41 17.95
C GLU A 268 14.32 7.93 17.96
N ALA A 269 13.61 7.07 17.23
CA ALA A 269 13.87 5.64 17.25
C ALA A 269 15.25 5.30 16.64
N PRO A 270 15.91 4.24 17.13
CA PRO A 270 17.18 3.76 16.60
C PRO A 270 16.96 2.98 15.30
N ILE A 271 16.32 3.62 14.32
CA ILE A 271 16.06 3.10 12.97
C ILE A 271 16.90 3.93 12.02
N ASP A 272 17.79 3.26 11.30
CA ASP A 272 18.74 3.89 10.39
C ASP A 272 18.10 4.30 9.06
N LYS A 273 17.24 3.44 8.49
CA LYS A 273 16.44 3.76 7.30
C LYS A 273 15.02 3.26 7.42
N ILE A 274 14.09 4.05 6.88
CA ILE A 274 12.65 3.78 6.80
C ILE A 274 12.30 3.75 5.31
N VAL A 275 12.04 2.56 4.78
CA VAL A 275 11.78 2.32 3.35
C VAL A 275 10.28 2.15 3.13
N VAL A 276 9.66 3.03 2.36
CA VAL A 276 8.20 2.98 2.15
C VAL A 276 7.85 3.05 0.68
N CYS A 277 6.64 2.64 0.31
CA CYS A 277 6.14 2.84 -1.06
C CYS A 277 5.27 4.10 -1.18
N ASP A 278 5.21 4.66 -2.37
CA ASP A 278 4.42 5.86 -2.73
C ASP A 278 2.91 5.61 -2.87
N THR A 279 2.39 4.52 -2.27
CA THR A 279 0.94 4.22 -2.20
C THR A 279 0.17 5.29 -1.42
N ILE A 280 0.86 5.97 -0.49
CA ILE A 280 0.43 7.20 0.17
C ILE A 280 1.61 8.17 0.05
N PRO A 281 1.45 9.35 -0.56
CA PRO A 281 2.56 10.28 -0.74
C PRO A 281 3.07 10.74 0.62
N CYS A 282 4.37 10.65 0.87
CA CYS A 282 4.99 11.12 2.11
C CYS A 282 4.86 12.64 2.26
N GLY A 283 5.16 13.40 1.21
CA GLY A 283 5.05 14.86 1.18
C GLY A 283 5.83 15.56 2.32
N THR A 284 5.45 16.81 2.63
CA THR A 284 6.16 17.64 3.63
C THR A 284 6.01 17.13 5.06
N ARG A 285 5.00 16.31 5.37
CA ARG A 285 4.80 15.77 6.72
C ARG A 285 5.96 14.88 7.18
N CYS A 286 6.67 14.26 6.26
CA CYS A 286 7.80 13.38 6.56
C CYS A 286 9.15 14.11 6.68
N LYS A 287 9.17 15.45 6.58
CA LYS A 287 10.39 16.26 6.76
C LYS A 287 11.18 15.94 8.05
N PRO A 288 10.56 15.65 9.21
CA PRO A 288 11.31 15.33 10.43
C PRO A 288 12.16 14.06 10.35
N ILE A 289 11.96 13.21 9.35
CA ILE A 289 12.68 11.94 9.14
C ILE A 289 13.29 11.84 7.73
N GLU A 290 13.41 12.97 7.02
CA GLU A 290 13.86 13.02 5.63
C GLU A 290 15.25 12.40 5.43
N ASP A 291 16.12 12.51 6.44
CA ASP A 291 17.47 11.96 6.47
C ASP A 291 17.52 10.41 6.47
N LYS A 292 16.45 9.78 6.96
CA LYS A 292 16.31 8.32 7.04
C LYS A 292 15.22 7.74 6.14
N LEU A 293 14.39 8.56 5.52
CA LEU A 293 13.30 8.11 4.65
C LEU A 293 13.82 7.73 3.26
N ILE A 294 13.32 6.62 2.74
CA ILE A 294 13.48 6.19 1.35
C ILE A 294 12.10 5.85 0.81
N GLU A 295 11.65 6.60 -0.19
CA GLU A 295 10.36 6.38 -0.85
C GLU A 295 10.60 5.66 -2.20
N LEU A 296 9.99 4.49 -2.35
CA LEU A 296 10.06 3.65 -3.55
C LEU A 296 8.75 3.77 -4.33
N SER A 297 8.83 3.76 -5.66
CA SER A 297 7.63 3.84 -6.48
C SER A 297 7.04 2.48 -6.80
N VAL A 298 5.73 2.33 -6.65
CA VAL A 298 4.97 1.15 -7.12
C VAL A 298 4.35 1.36 -8.51
N ALA A 299 4.66 2.49 -9.16
CA ALA A 299 4.07 2.88 -10.43
C ALA A 299 4.29 1.86 -11.56
N GLU A 300 5.49 1.29 -11.67
CA GLU A 300 5.80 0.30 -12.71
C GLU A 300 5.00 -0.99 -12.50
N LEU A 301 4.92 -1.45 -11.25
CA LEU A 301 4.15 -2.65 -10.87
C LEU A 301 2.65 -2.46 -11.14
N LEU A 302 2.09 -1.31 -10.75
CA LEU A 302 0.68 -0.97 -11.01
C LEU A 302 0.41 -0.79 -12.51
N GLY A 303 1.33 -0.12 -13.22
CA GLY A 303 1.25 0.09 -14.66
C GLY A 303 1.25 -1.24 -15.42
N GLU A 304 2.17 -2.14 -15.09
CA GLU A 304 2.23 -3.46 -15.70
C GLU A 304 0.98 -4.31 -15.40
N ALA A 305 0.43 -4.22 -14.18
CA ALA A 305 -0.84 -4.87 -13.87
C ALA A 305 -2.00 -4.30 -14.71
N ILE A 306 -2.08 -2.97 -14.88
CA ILE A 306 -3.06 -2.33 -15.76
C ILE A 306 -2.88 -2.79 -17.21
N HIS A 307 -1.63 -2.86 -17.70
CA HIS A 307 -1.33 -3.37 -19.04
C HIS A 307 -1.87 -4.79 -19.24
N ARG A 308 -1.57 -5.69 -18.30
CA ARG A 308 -2.01 -7.09 -18.36
C ARG A 308 -3.52 -7.23 -18.29
N ILE A 309 -4.18 -6.49 -17.39
CA ILE A 309 -5.65 -6.48 -17.28
C ILE A 309 -6.28 -6.03 -18.61
N HIS A 310 -5.77 -4.94 -19.20
CA HIS A 310 -6.26 -4.43 -20.47
C HIS A 310 -6.14 -5.48 -21.60
N HIS A 311 -5.02 -6.19 -21.64
CA HIS A 311 -4.71 -7.20 -22.66
C HIS A 311 -5.22 -8.62 -22.33
N ASN A 312 -5.96 -8.80 -21.22
CA ASN A 312 -6.39 -10.11 -20.71
C ASN A 312 -5.23 -11.11 -20.51
N GLN A 313 -4.06 -10.61 -20.12
CA GLN A 313 -2.88 -11.40 -19.79
C GLN A 313 -2.89 -11.79 -18.30
N SER A 314 -2.08 -12.79 -17.93
CA SER A 314 -1.96 -13.21 -16.54
C SER A 314 -1.31 -12.14 -15.68
N VAL A 315 -2.07 -11.59 -14.73
CA VAL A 315 -1.56 -10.73 -13.64
C VAL A 315 -0.73 -11.55 -12.66
N SER A 316 -1.07 -12.82 -12.44
CA SER A 316 -0.37 -13.69 -11.48
C SER A 316 1.12 -13.90 -11.81
N ALA A 317 1.51 -13.74 -13.08
CA ALA A 317 2.90 -13.79 -13.50
C ALA A 317 3.78 -12.70 -12.83
N LEU A 318 3.17 -11.59 -12.38
CA LEU A 318 3.86 -10.55 -11.59
C LEU A 318 4.35 -11.05 -10.23
N PHE A 319 3.88 -12.20 -9.76
CA PHE A 319 4.29 -12.79 -8.48
C PHE A 319 5.27 -13.96 -8.62
N THR A 320 5.39 -14.54 -9.82
CA THR A 320 6.30 -15.67 -10.10
C THR A 320 7.60 -15.24 -10.75
N ASP A 321 7.57 -14.25 -11.65
CA ASP A 321 8.70 -13.92 -12.54
C ASP A 321 9.25 -12.49 -12.31
N TRP A 322 9.01 -11.89 -11.15
CA TRP A 322 9.38 -10.50 -10.90
C TRP A 322 10.88 -10.25 -10.72
N GLU A 323 11.73 -11.28 -10.76
CA GLU A 323 13.18 -11.09 -10.92
C GLU A 323 13.53 -10.58 -12.33
N GLU A 324 12.63 -10.72 -13.31
CA GLU A 324 12.79 -10.25 -14.69
C GLU A 324 12.16 -8.85 -14.95
N LEU A 325 11.49 -8.25 -13.96
CA LEU A 325 10.86 -6.91 -14.01
C LEU A 325 11.77 -5.82 -13.38
#